data_AF-F7HCX5-F1
#
_entry.id   AF-F7HCX5-F1
#
_cell.length_a   1.000
_cell.length_b   1.000
_cell.length_c   1.000
_cell.angle_alpha   90.00
_cell.angle_beta   90.00
_cell.angle_gamma   90.00
#
_symmetry.space_group_name_H-M   'P 1'
#
loop_
_entity.id
_entity.type
_entity.pdbx_description
1 polymer ?
#
loop_
_entity_poly.entity_id
_entity_poly.type
_entity_poly.pdbx_seq_one_letter_code
_entity_poly.pdbx_strand_id
1 'polypeptide(L)'
;MVCGGFACSKNALCALNVVYMLVSLLLIGVAAWGKGLGLVSSIHIIGGVIAVGVFLLLIAVAGLVGAVNHHQVLLFFYMIILGLVFIFQFVISCSCLAINRSKQTDVINASWWVMSNKTRDELERSFDCCGLFNLTTLYQQDYDFCTAICKNQSPTCQMCGEKFLKHSDEALKILGGVGLFFSFTEILGVWLAMRFRNQKDPRANPSAFL
;
A
#
# COMPACT_ATOMS: atom_id res chain seq x y z
N MET A 1 29.44 -14.70 20.18
CA MET A 1 29.14 -13.29 20.54
C MET A 1 27.74 -12.97 20.02
N VAL A 2 26.69 -13.38 20.73
CA VAL A 2 25.31 -13.15 20.27
C VAL A 2 24.89 -11.75 20.73
N CYS A 3 25.01 -10.78 19.83
CA CYS A 3 24.58 -9.40 20.04
C CYS A 3 23.03 -9.36 20.07
N GLY A 4 22.42 -9.79 21.17
CA GLY A 4 20.96 -9.95 21.25
C GLY A 4 20.43 -10.10 22.68
N GLY A 5 21.01 -9.34 23.61
CA GLY A 5 20.48 -9.17 24.96
C GLY A 5 19.23 -8.29 25.00
N PHE A 6 18.59 -8.20 26.17
CA PHE A 6 17.34 -7.47 26.40
C PHE A 6 17.35 -6.04 25.84
N ALA A 7 18.43 -5.29 26.08
CA ALA A 7 18.57 -3.92 25.59
C ALA A 7 18.67 -3.83 24.05
N CYS A 8 19.33 -4.79 23.41
CA CYS A 8 19.45 -4.82 21.95
C CYS A 8 18.10 -5.11 21.29
N SER A 9 17.38 -6.13 21.79
CA SER A 9 16.03 -6.45 21.29
C SER A 9 15.03 -5.32 21.55
N LYS A 10 15.11 -4.66 22.73
CA LYS A 10 14.31 -3.47 23.03
C LYS A 10 14.59 -2.33 22.05
N ASN A 11 15.85 -1.94 21.89
CA ASN A 11 16.22 -0.81 21.03
C ASN A 11 15.91 -1.08 19.56
N ALA A 12 16.14 -2.30 19.09
CA ALA A 12 15.78 -2.71 17.72
C ALA A 12 14.26 -2.65 17.49
N LEU A 13 13.46 -3.17 18.43
CA LEU A 13 12.00 -3.13 18.33
C LEU A 13 11.45 -1.70 18.42
N CYS A 14 12.02 -0.85 19.28
CA CYS A 14 11.68 0.57 19.33
C CYS A 14 12.04 1.28 18.03
N ALA A 15 13.24 1.07 17.49
CA ALA A 15 13.69 1.69 16.25
C ALA A 15 12.80 1.28 15.07
N LEU A 16 12.45 -0.01 14.97
CA LEU A 16 11.54 -0.53 13.94
C LEU A 16 10.17 0.18 14.00
N ASN A 17 9.58 0.31 15.20
CA ASN A 17 8.30 1.00 15.36
C ASN A 17 8.39 2.50 15.08
N VAL A 18 9.50 3.17 15.41
CA VAL A 18 9.72 4.57 15.04
C VAL A 18 9.76 4.73 13.53
N VAL A 19 10.43 3.83 12.80
CA VAL A 19 10.41 3.84 11.33
C VAL A 19 8.99 3.66 10.79
N TYR A 20 8.21 2.72 11.34
CA TYR A 20 6.81 2.53 10.94
C TYR A 20 5.92 3.73 11.25
N MET A 21 6.15 4.45 12.35
CA MET A 21 5.47 5.71 12.64
C MET A 21 5.78 6.77 11.56
N LEU A 22 7.05 6.93 11.19
CA LEU A 22 7.46 7.89 10.15
C LEU A 22 6.83 7.57 8.79
N VAL A 23 6.85 6.29 8.39
CA VAL A 23 6.20 5.83 7.14
C VAL A 23 4.69 6.13 7.18
N SER A 24 4.03 5.86 8.29
CA SER A 24 2.58 6.12 8.45
C SER A 24 2.25 7.61 8.37
N LEU A 25 3.03 8.46 9.03
CA LEU A 25 2.87 9.92 8.96
C LEU A 25 3.11 10.46 7.55
N LEU A 26 4.10 9.89 6.83
CA LEU A 26 4.36 10.25 5.44
C LEU A 26 3.18 9.88 4.53
N LEU A 27 2.61 8.68 4.68
CA LEU A 27 1.42 8.24 3.93
C LEU A 27 0.23 9.17 4.16
N ILE A 28 -0.05 9.52 5.42
CA ILE A 28 -1.12 10.45 5.77
C ILE A 28 -0.84 11.84 5.16
N GLY A 29 0.40 12.33 5.31
CA GLY A 29 0.82 13.66 4.84
C GLY A 29 0.70 13.81 3.34
N VAL A 30 1.20 12.85 2.55
CA VAL A 30 1.13 12.88 1.09
C VAL A 30 -0.32 12.78 0.61
N ALA A 31 -1.14 11.91 1.22
CA ALA A 31 -2.55 11.77 0.85
C ALA A 31 -3.35 13.05 1.17
N ALA A 32 -3.13 13.65 2.35
CA ALA A 32 -3.78 14.90 2.75
C ALA A 32 -3.34 16.07 1.85
N TRP A 33 -2.05 16.16 1.54
CA TRP A 33 -1.50 17.17 0.63
C TRP A 33 -2.09 17.05 -0.79
N GLY A 34 -2.14 15.84 -1.34
CA GLY A 34 -2.73 15.59 -2.66
C GLY A 34 -4.20 15.98 -2.76
N LYS A 35 -4.97 15.77 -1.69
CA LYS A 35 -6.35 16.23 -1.58
C LYS A 35 -6.45 17.76 -1.52
N GLY A 36 -5.57 18.40 -0.75
CA GLY A 36 -5.54 19.86 -0.60
C GLY A 36 -5.29 20.62 -1.90
N LEU A 37 -4.54 20.02 -2.83
CA LEU A 37 -4.28 20.59 -4.17
C LEU A 37 -5.35 20.26 -5.23
N GLY A 38 -6.36 19.44 -4.90
CA GLY A 38 -7.38 19.02 -5.87
C GLY A 38 -6.85 18.14 -7.01
N LEU A 39 -5.66 17.54 -6.85
CA LEU A 39 -5.01 16.71 -7.87
C LEU A 39 -5.68 15.34 -8.06
N VAL A 40 -6.47 14.89 -7.10
CA VAL A 40 -7.13 13.58 -7.11
C VAL A 40 -8.63 13.76 -6.91
N SER A 41 -9.42 13.41 -7.93
CA SER A 41 -10.88 13.62 -7.99
C SER A 41 -11.66 12.67 -7.06
N SER A 42 -11.12 11.49 -6.73
CA SER A 42 -11.84 10.49 -5.92
C SER A 42 -11.53 10.58 -4.42
N ILE A 43 -12.51 11.10 -3.67
CA ILE A 43 -12.50 11.15 -2.19
C ILE A 43 -12.32 9.75 -1.57
N HIS A 44 -12.85 8.71 -2.23
CA HIS A 44 -12.85 7.35 -1.72
C HIS A 44 -11.44 6.74 -1.69
N ILE A 45 -10.66 6.92 -2.76
CA ILE A 45 -9.30 6.38 -2.87
C ILE A 45 -8.40 7.05 -1.82
N ILE A 46 -8.48 8.37 -1.71
CA ILE A 46 -7.70 9.14 -0.73
C ILE A 46 -8.11 8.75 0.70
N GLY A 47 -9.41 8.62 0.97
CA GLY A 47 -9.92 8.18 2.27
C GLY A 47 -9.36 6.83 2.69
N GLY A 48 -9.25 5.89 1.76
CA GLY A 48 -8.61 4.59 1.98
C GLY A 48 -7.16 4.71 2.40
N VAL A 49 -6.34 5.49 1.68
CA VAL A 49 -4.91 5.68 2.01
C VAL A 49 -4.73 6.32 3.39
N ILE A 50 -5.54 7.33 3.72
CA ILE A 50 -5.49 7.99 5.04
C ILE A 50 -5.89 7.01 6.14
N ALA A 51 -6.95 6.23 5.95
CA ALA A 51 -7.42 5.25 6.93
C ALA A 51 -6.34 4.17 7.20
N VAL A 52 -5.71 3.66 6.15
CA VAL A 52 -4.58 2.72 6.28
C VAL A 52 -3.42 3.37 7.04
N GLY A 53 -3.04 4.61 6.70
CA GLY A 53 -1.99 5.34 7.39
C GLY A 53 -2.27 5.53 8.89
N VAL A 54 -3.50 5.88 9.27
CA VAL A 54 -3.89 6.02 10.69
C VAL A 54 -3.85 4.67 11.40
N PHE A 55 -4.34 3.61 10.77
CA PHE A 55 -4.31 2.25 11.33
C PHE A 55 -2.87 1.77 11.60
N LEU A 56 -1.96 1.95 10.64
CA LEU A 56 -0.54 1.61 10.80
C LEU A 56 0.14 2.45 11.89
N LEU A 57 -0.21 3.74 12.00
CA LEU A 57 0.28 4.61 13.07
C LEU A 57 -0.12 4.08 14.46
N LEU A 58 -1.37 3.64 14.63
CA LEU A 58 -1.84 3.07 15.89
C LEU A 58 -1.09 1.79 16.25
N ILE A 59 -0.85 0.90 15.28
CA ILE A 59 -0.06 -0.32 15.49
C ILE A 59 1.37 0.02 15.90
N ALA A 60 2.01 0.97 15.21
CA ALA A 60 3.37 1.38 15.50
C ALA A 60 3.50 2.02 16.91
N VAL A 61 2.52 2.83 17.33
CA VAL A 61 2.46 3.38 18.69
C VAL A 61 2.27 2.27 19.72
N ALA A 62 1.36 1.33 19.48
CA ALA A 62 1.15 0.18 20.37
C ALA A 62 2.42 -0.68 20.51
N GLY A 63 3.13 -0.91 19.40
CA GLY A 63 4.42 -1.62 19.38
C GLY A 63 5.50 -0.88 20.16
N LEU A 64 5.60 0.44 19.98
CA LEU A 64 6.56 1.29 20.70
C LEU A 64 6.28 1.32 22.21
N VAL A 65 5.02 1.54 22.61
CA VAL A 65 4.59 1.53 24.01
C VAL A 65 4.84 0.15 24.63
N GLY A 66 4.53 -0.93 23.89
CA GLY A 66 4.83 -2.29 24.28
C GLY A 66 6.32 -2.48 24.56
N ALA A 67 7.19 -2.06 23.64
CA ALA A 67 8.64 -2.18 23.78
C ALA A 67 9.22 -1.34 24.93
N VAL A 68 8.75 -0.09 25.10
CA VAL A 68 9.25 0.82 26.15
C VAL A 68 8.87 0.33 27.55
N ASN A 69 7.60 -0.02 27.75
CA ASN A 69 7.05 -0.44 29.04
C ASN A 69 7.18 -1.94 29.30
N HIS A 70 7.69 -2.71 28.34
CA HIS A 70 7.74 -4.18 28.40
C HIS A 70 6.35 -4.80 28.73
N HIS A 71 5.29 -4.21 28.17
CA HIS A 71 3.91 -4.61 28.47
C HIS A 71 3.53 -5.89 27.72
N GLN A 72 3.71 -7.04 28.37
CA GLN A 72 3.56 -8.39 27.82
C GLN A 72 2.28 -8.62 27.00
N VAL A 73 1.13 -8.17 27.48
CA VAL A 73 -0.16 -8.33 26.79
C VAL A 73 -0.25 -7.47 25.51
N LEU A 74 0.31 -6.25 25.55
CA LEU A 74 0.27 -5.34 24.40
C LEU A 74 1.17 -5.84 23.28
N LEU A 75 2.36 -6.36 23.63
CA LEU A 75 3.22 -7.07 22.67
C LEU A 75 2.56 -8.30 22.06
N PHE A 76 1.73 -9.02 22.82
CA PHE A 76 1.00 -10.16 22.29
C PHE A 76 0.03 -9.77 21.18
N PHE A 77 -0.83 -8.78 21.43
CA PHE A 77 -1.74 -8.27 20.41
C PHE A 77 -1.00 -7.66 19.23
N TYR A 78 0.07 -6.90 19.49
CA TYR A 78 0.93 -6.35 18.45
C TYR A 78 1.47 -7.43 17.52
N MET A 79 2.01 -8.54 18.06
CA MET A 79 2.52 -9.66 17.25
C MET A 79 1.43 -10.31 16.39
N ILE A 80 0.24 -10.50 16.94
CA ILE A 80 -0.89 -11.08 16.19
C ILE A 80 -1.28 -10.15 15.04
N ILE A 81 -1.48 -8.87 15.32
CA ILE A 81 -1.89 -7.89 14.33
C ILE A 81 -0.82 -7.76 13.24
N LEU A 82 0.45 -7.62 13.62
CA LEU A 82 1.56 -7.52 12.67
C LEU A 82 1.69 -8.81 11.82
N GLY A 83 1.45 -9.97 12.41
CA GLY A 83 1.40 -11.24 11.69
C GLY A 83 0.26 -11.32 10.66
N LEU A 84 -0.93 -10.80 11.00
CA LEU A 84 -2.05 -10.73 10.06
C LEU A 84 -1.76 -9.75 8.91
N VAL A 85 -1.23 -8.56 9.22
CA VAL A 85 -0.82 -7.57 8.22
C VAL A 85 0.22 -8.18 7.27
N PHE A 86 1.22 -8.89 7.82
CA PHE A 86 2.22 -9.62 7.03
C PHE A 86 1.60 -10.61 6.06
N ILE A 87 0.65 -11.45 6.51
CA ILE A 87 0.01 -12.44 5.63
C ILE A 87 -0.70 -11.74 4.46
N PHE A 88 -1.51 -10.73 4.75
CA PHE A 88 -2.23 -10.00 3.68
C PHE A 88 -1.27 -9.28 2.75
N GLN A 89 -0.28 -8.57 3.29
CA GLN A 89 0.68 -7.81 2.49
C GLN A 89 1.53 -8.72 1.62
N PHE A 90 1.99 -9.85 2.16
CA PHE A 90 2.77 -10.82 1.39
C PHE A 90 1.94 -11.40 0.24
N VAL A 91 0.69 -11.81 0.49
CA VAL A 91 -0.20 -12.36 -0.55
C VAL A 91 -0.51 -11.33 -1.63
N ILE A 92 -0.88 -10.10 -1.24
CA ILE A 92 -1.20 -9.03 -2.19
C ILE A 92 0.05 -8.66 -3.01
N SER A 93 1.22 -8.55 -2.37
CA SER A 93 2.48 -8.22 -3.03
C SER A 93 2.89 -9.26 -4.06
N CYS A 94 2.82 -10.55 -3.68
CA CYS A 94 3.05 -11.66 -4.60
C CYS A 94 2.05 -11.64 -5.76
N SER A 95 0.78 -11.33 -5.50
CA SER A 95 -0.25 -11.23 -6.54
C SER A 95 0.04 -10.09 -7.52
N CYS A 96 0.46 -8.93 -7.03
CA CYS A 96 0.85 -7.79 -7.86
C CYS A 96 2.09 -8.09 -8.72
N LEU A 97 3.05 -8.87 -8.24
CA LEU A 97 4.22 -9.28 -9.02
C LEU A 97 3.90 -10.38 -10.04
N ALA A 98 2.92 -11.23 -9.75
CA ALA A 98 2.56 -12.38 -10.59
C ALA A 98 1.55 -12.05 -11.69
N ILE A 99 0.83 -10.93 -11.59
CA ILE A 99 -0.23 -10.57 -12.54
C ILE A 99 0.37 -10.29 -13.94
N ASN A 100 -0.16 -10.99 -14.94
CA ASN A 100 0.31 -10.88 -16.32
C ASN A 100 -0.52 -9.89 -17.14
N ARG A 101 -0.02 -9.57 -18.35
CA ARG A 101 -0.70 -8.65 -19.28
C ARG A 101 -2.14 -9.07 -19.60
N SER A 102 -2.42 -10.35 -19.81
CA SER A 102 -3.79 -10.79 -20.15
C SER A 102 -4.79 -10.57 -19.01
N LYS A 103 -4.39 -10.85 -17.77
CA LYS A 103 -5.23 -10.57 -16.59
C LYS A 103 -5.43 -9.08 -16.37
N GLN A 104 -4.41 -8.27 -16.61
CA GLN A 104 -4.57 -6.81 -16.59
C GLN A 104 -5.57 -6.34 -17.65
N THR A 105 -5.52 -6.90 -18.87
CA THR A 105 -6.48 -6.58 -19.95
C THR A 105 -7.91 -6.92 -19.54
N ASP A 106 -8.14 -8.11 -18.98
CA ASP A 106 -9.47 -8.55 -18.52
C ASP A 106 -10.04 -7.58 -17.47
N VAL A 107 -9.22 -7.18 -16.48
CA VAL A 107 -9.63 -6.27 -15.40
C VAL A 107 -9.92 -4.87 -15.93
N ILE A 108 -9.05 -4.34 -16.81
CA ILE A 108 -9.25 -3.02 -17.40
C ILE A 108 -10.52 -3.00 -18.26
N ASN A 109 -10.74 -4.06 -19.05
CA ASN A 109 -11.96 -4.20 -19.85
C ASN A 109 -13.21 -4.23 -18.98
N ALA A 110 -13.25 -5.10 -17.97
CA ALA A 110 -14.37 -5.15 -17.04
C ALA A 110 -14.60 -3.81 -16.32
N SER A 111 -13.54 -3.12 -15.92
CA SER A 111 -13.62 -1.84 -15.22
C SER A 111 -14.16 -0.73 -16.12
N TRP A 112 -13.71 -0.65 -17.38
CA TRP A 112 -14.12 0.40 -18.33
C TRP A 112 -15.63 0.47 -18.52
N TRP A 113 -16.30 -0.69 -18.58
CA TRP A 113 -17.75 -0.78 -18.77
C TRP A 113 -18.57 -0.45 -17.52
N VAL A 114 -17.98 -0.58 -16.33
CA VAL A 114 -18.62 -0.23 -15.06
C VAL A 114 -18.44 1.25 -14.74
N MET A 115 -17.42 1.90 -15.31
CA MET A 115 -17.13 3.31 -15.06
C MET A 115 -18.13 4.25 -15.75
N SER A 116 -18.44 5.35 -15.06
CA SER A 116 -19.30 6.39 -15.62
C SER A 116 -18.64 7.11 -16.79
N ASN A 117 -19.44 7.62 -17.74
CA ASN A 117 -18.93 8.39 -18.88
C ASN A 117 -18.09 9.61 -18.45
N LYS A 118 -18.41 10.24 -17.31
CA LYS A 118 -17.61 11.35 -16.76
C LYS A 118 -16.21 10.91 -16.36
N THR A 119 -16.09 9.78 -15.66
CA THR A 119 -14.80 9.26 -15.23
C THR A 119 -13.95 8.79 -16.40
N ARG A 120 -14.59 8.25 -17.45
CA ARG A 120 -13.91 7.88 -18.70
C ARG A 120 -13.37 9.12 -19.42
N ASP A 121 -14.17 10.17 -19.58
CA ASP A 121 -13.73 11.45 -20.18
C ASP A 121 -12.60 12.12 -19.38
N GLU A 122 -12.65 12.10 -18.04
CA GLU A 122 -11.55 12.58 -17.20
C GLU A 122 -10.25 11.77 -17.40
N LEU A 123 -10.36 10.44 -17.51
CA LEU A 123 -9.20 9.58 -17.78
C LEU A 123 -8.62 9.80 -19.18
N GLU A 124 -9.47 9.87 -20.20
CA GLU A 124 -9.06 10.14 -21.59
C GLU A 124 -8.33 11.48 -21.72
N ARG A 125 -8.83 12.54 -21.07
CA ARG A 125 -8.13 13.83 -21.01
C ARG A 125 -6.83 13.76 -20.21
N SER A 126 -6.83 13.11 -19.04
CA SER A 126 -5.65 13.07 -18.17
C SER A 126 -4.52 12.25 -18.76
N PHE A 127 -4.84 11.19 -19.52
CA PHE A 127 -3.86 10.32 -20.16
C PHE A 127 -3.69 10.64 -21.64
N ASP A 128 -4.36 11.66 -22.18
CA ASP A 128 -4.31 12.08 -23.58
C ASP A 128 -4.37 10.89 -24.56
N CYS A 129 -5.48 10.15 -24.47
CA CYS A 129 -5.77 8.93 -25.22
C CYS A 129 -7.28 8.83 -25.46
N CYS A 130 -7.72 8.00 -26.42
CA CYS A 130 -9.15 7.79 -26.69
C CYS A 130 -9.48 6.31 -26.85
N GLY A 131 -10.56 5.84 -26.20
CA GLY A 131 -11.07 4.47 -26.31
C GLY A 131 -10.19 3.41 -25.62
N LEU A 132 -10.76 2.24 -25.33
CA LEU A 132 -10.09 1.19 -24.54
C LEU A 132 -9.18 0.25 -25.36
N PHE A 133 -9.73 -0.75 -26.07
CA PHE A 133 -8.96 -1.74 -26.85
C PHE A 133 -9.59 -1.96 -28.24
N ASN A 134 -8.84 -1.69 -29.31
CA ASN A 134 -9.24 -1.88 -30.73
C ASN A 134 -10.56 -1.20 -31.15
N LEU A 135 -10.62 -0.70 -32.39
CA LEU A 135 -11.86 -0.15 -32.94
C LEU A 135 -12.80 -1.29 -33.38
N THR A 136 -13.78 -1.65 -32.55
CA THR A 136 -15.01 -2.33 -33.02
C THR A 136 -16.15 -1.30 -33.10
N THR A 137 -17.26 -1.62 -33.75
CA THR A 137 -18.36 -0.65 -34.00
C THR A 137 -18.88 0.05 -32.74
N LEU A 138 -18.83 -0.63 -31.59
CA LEU A 138 -19.17 -0.09 -30.27
C LEU A 138 -18.14 0.95 -29.74
N TYR A 139 -16.88 0.86 -30.19
CA TYR A 139 -15.78 1.76 -29.83
C TYR A 139 -15.75 3.05 -30.65
N GLN A 140 -16.38 3.05 -31.83
CA GLN A 140 -16.48 4.24 -32.67
C GLN A 140 -17.18 5.38 -31.92
N GLN A 141 -18.27 5.05 -31.21
CA GLN A 141 -19.04 6.02 -30.44
C GLN A 141 -18.21 6.62 -29.30
N ASP A 142 -17.43 5.79 -28.60
CA ASP A 142 -16.53 6.24 -27.51
C ASP A 142 -15.44 7.17 -28.03
N TYR A 143 -14.83 6.80 -29.15
CA TYR A 143 -13.84 7.62 -29.84
C TYR A 143 -14.43 8.96 -30.31
N ASP A 144 -15.68 8.97 -30.80
CA ASP A 144 -16.35 10.17 -31.29
C ASP A 144 -16.68 11.16 -30.16
N PHE A 145 -17.01 10.68 -28.96
CA PHE A 145 -17.26 11.52 -27.78
C PHE A 145 -15.98 11.92 -27.03
N CYS A 146 -14.84 11.27 -27.31
CA CYS A 146 -13.56 11.61 -26.70
C CYS A 146 -13.19 13.08 -26.97
N THR A 147 -12.75 13.76 -25.92
CA THR A 147 -12.36 15.19 -25.95
C THR A 147 -10.88 15.41 -25.61
N ALA A 148 -10.07 14.35 -25.65
CA ALA A 148 -8.62 14.43 -25.45
C ALA A 148 -7.93 15.28 -26.53
N ILE A 149 -6.78 15.87 -26.19
CA ILE A 149 -6.06 16.80 -27.06
C ILE A 149 -5.47 16.08 -28.28
N CYS A 150 -5.02 14.84 -28.09
CA CYS A 150 -4.46 13.96 -29.12
C CYS A 150 -5.36 13.83 -30.35
N LYS A 151 -6.69 13.86 -30.18
CA LYS A 151 -7.67 13.70 -31.25
C LYS A 151 -7.67 14.88 -32.22
N ASN A 152 -7.36 16.08 -31.72
CA ASN A 152 -7.31 17.29 -32.52
C ASN A 152 -5.93 17.55 -33.13
N GLN A 153 -4.87 17.01 -32.52
CA GLN A 153 -3.48 17.27 -32.92
C GLN A 153 -2.89 16.23 -33.88
N SER A 154 -3.37 14.99 -33.85
CA SER A 154 -2.82 13.89 -34.65
C SER A 154 -3.92 13.08 -35.34
N PRO A 155 -3.66 12.55 -36.55
CA PRO A 155 -4.61 11.69 -37.27
C PRO A 155 -4.85 10.35 -36.57
N THR A 156 -3.96 9.94 -35.65
CA THR A 156 -4.05 8.68 -34.90
C THR A 156 -3.80 8.92 -33.40
N CYS A 157 -4.85 9.13 -32.62
CA CYS A 157 -4.73 9.13 -31.16
C CYS A 157 -4.53 7.70 -30.65
N GLN A 158 -3.63 7.53 -29.67
CA GLN A 158 -3.35 6.22 -29.07
C GLN A 158 -4.52 5.76 -28.20
N MET A 159 -4.76 4.44 -28.17
CA MET A 159 -5.77 3.82 -27.33
C MET A 159 -5.37 3.87 -25.85
N CYS A 160 -6.31 4.19 -24.96
CA CYS A 160 -6.08 4.27 -23.53
C CYS A 160 -5.72 2.91 -22.92
N GLY A 161 -6.26 1.81 -23.43
CA GLY A 161 -6.00 0.47 -22.89
C GLY A 161 -4.52 0.09 -22.93
N GLU A 162 -3.80 0.40 -24.02
CA GLU A 162 -2.36 0.14 -24.09
C GLU A 162 -1.55 1.01 -23.11
N LYS A 163 -1.96 2.27 -22.94
CA LYS A 163 -1.34 3.20 -22.00
C LYS A 163 -1.56 2.75 -20.56
N PHE A 164 -2.78 2.31 -20.23
CA PHE A 164 -3.12 1.75 -18.92
C PHE A 164 -2.39 0.45 -18.65
N LEU A 165 -2.31 -0.47 -19.61
CA LEU A 165 -1.57 -1.72 -19.42
C LEU A 165 -0.08 -1.47 -19.16
N LYS A 166 0.53 -0.50 -19.85
CA LYS A 166 1.92 -0.13 -19.61
C LYS A 166 2.12 0.45 -18.21
N HIS A 167 1.33 1.46 -17.83
CA HIS A 167 1.43 2.09 -16.52
C HIS A 167 1.06 1.14 -15.37
N SER A 168 0.07 0.27 -15.57
CA SER A 168 -0.36 -0.70 -14.57
C SER A 168 0.74 -1.73 -14.30
N ASP A 169 1.38 -2.27 -15.34
CA ASP A 169 2.47 -3.24 -15.18
C ASP A 169 3.65 -2.65 -14.39
N GLU A 170 4.07 -1.44 -14.73
CA GLU A 170 5.13 -0.72 -14.00
C GLU A 170 4.72 -0.47 -12.54
N ALA A 171 3.50 0.02 -12.31
CA ALA A 171 2.99 0.31 -10.97
C ALA A 171 2.83 -0.94 -10.11
N LEU A 172 2.33 -2.05 -10.68
CA LEU A 172 2.14 -3.32 -9.98
C LEU A 172 3.47 -3.95 -9.57
N LYS A 173 4.50 -3.86 -10.42
CA LYS A 173 5.86 -4.30 -10.08
C LYS A 173 6.45 -3.49 -8.94
N ILE A 174 6.31 -2.16 -8.98
CA ILE A 174 6.78 -1.28 -7.91
C ILE A 174 6.03 -1.56 -6.61
N LEU A 175 4.69 -1.59 -6.65
CA LEU A 175 3.84 -1.81 -5.48
C LEU A 175 4.09 -3.19 -4.85
N GLY A 176 4.17 -4.23 -5.66
CA GLY A 176 4.49 -5.58 -5.20
C GLY A 176 5.90 -5.68 -4.62
N GLY A 177 6.89 -5.01 -5.22
CA GLY A 177 8.24 -4.95 -4.67
C GLY A 177 8.31 -4.22 -3.31
N VAL A 178 7.66 -3.07 -3.20
CA VAL A 178 7.58 -2.27 -1.96
C VAL A 178 6.86 -3.05 -0.87
N GLY A 179 5.71 -3.67 -1.17
CA GLY A 179 4.96 -4.46 -0.20
C GLY A 179 5.73 -5.71 0.26
N LEU A 180 6.49 -6.35 -0.63
CA LEU A 180 7.34 -7.49 -0.28
C LEU A 180 8.51 -7.06 0.62
N PHE A 181 9.14 -5.91 0.36
CA PHE A 181 10.14 -5.31 1.25
C PHE A 181 9.58 -5.06 2.65
N PHE A 182 8.42 -4.42 2.76
CA PHE A 182 7.78 -4.19 4.06
C PHE A 182 7.41 -5.51 4.75
N SER A 183 6.93 -6.51 4.02
CA SER A 183 6.62 -7.84 4.57
C SER A 183 7.83 -8.50 5.23
N PHE A 184 9.03 -8.32 4.67
CA PHE A 184 10.27 -8.79 5.31
C PHE A 184 10.59 -8.03 6.61
N THR A 185 10.34 -6.72 6.66
CA THR A 185 10.52 -5.97 7.91
C THR A 185 9.50 -6.39 8.97
N GLU A 186 8.28 -6.74 8.58
CA GLU A 186 7.21 -7.15 9.49
C GLU A 186 7.50 -8.52 10.12
N ILE A 187 7.95 -9.50 9.33
CA ILE A 187 8.35 -10.80 9.89
C ILE A 187 9.54 -10.66 10.86
N LEU A 188 10.49 -9.77 10.57
CA LEU A 188 11.55 -9.41 11.51
C LEU A 188 10.98 -8.74 12.77
N GLY A 189 10.00 -7.87 12.63
CA GLY A 189 9.30 -7.24 13.75
C GLY A 189 8.57 -8.25 14.64
N VAL A 190 7.86 -9.22 14.04
CA VAL A 190 7.21 -10.32 14.76
C VAL A 190 8.25 -11.17 15.49
N TRP A 191 9.35 -11.54 14.83
CA TRP A 191 10.44 -12.29 15.44
C TRP A 191 11.11 -11.55 16.59
N LEU A 192 11.40 -10.25 16.43
CA LEU A 192 11.96 -9.41 17.48
C LEU A 192 11.01 -9.28 18.68
N ALA A 193 9.72 -9.08 18.43
CA ALA A 193 8.71 -9.00 19.48
C ALA A 193 8.55 -10.34 20.22
N MET A 194 8.53 -11.48 19.52
CA MET A 194 8.50 -12.81 20.16
C MET A 194 9.73 -13.02 21.04
N ARG A 195 10.92 -12.71 20.52
CA ARG A 195 12.17 -12.83 21.26
C ARG A 195 12.20 -11.92 22.48
N PHE A 196 11.86 -10.65 22.32
CA PHE A 196 11.86 -9.67 23.41
C PHE A 196 10.84 -10.02 24.49
N ARG A 197 9.65 -10.49 24.10
CA ARG A 197 8.61 -10.93 25.03
C ARG A 197 9.06 -12.10 25.90
N ASN A 198 9.80 -13.05 25.31
CA ASN A 198 10.31 -14.24 26.00
C ASN A 198 11.54 -13.96 26.88
N GLN A 199 12.11 -12.75 26.84
CA GLN A 199 13.20 -12.35 27.72
C GLN A 199 12.62 -11.84 29.05
N LYS A 200 13.20 -12.27 30.17
CA LYS A 200 12.88 -11.71 31.49
C LYS A 200 13.47 -10.30 31.59
N ASP A 201 12.68 -9.36 32.11
CA ASP A 201 13.19 -8.03 32.43
C ASP A 201 14.27 -8.16 33.52
N PRO A 202 15.54 -7.78 33.24
CA PRO A 202 16.61 -7.85 34.24
C PRO A 202 16.41 -6.91 35.43
N ARG A 203 15.45 -5.97 35.35
CA ARG A 203 15.05 -5.08 36.47
C ARG A 203 13.92 -5.64 37.31
N ALA A 204 13.22 -6.68 36.85
CA ALA A 204 12.17 -7.31 37.64
C ALA A 204 12.82 -8.10 38.77
N ASN A 205 12.50 -7.72 40.01
CA ASN A 205 13.04 -8.34 41.22
C ASN A 205 12.62 -9.82 41.25
N PRO A 206 13.55 -10.80 41.26
CA PRO A 206 13.21 -12.22 41.17
C PRO A 206 12.42 -12.74 42.39
N SER A 207 12.34 -11.96 43.45
CA SER A 207 11.58 -12.21 44.68
C SER A 207 10.18 -11.59 44.70
N ALA A 208 9.81 -10.80 43.69
CA ALA A 208 8.42 -10.40 43.46
C ALA A 208 7.68 -11.53 42.71
N PHE A 209 7.57 -12.68 43.35
CA PHE A 209 6.61 -13.70 42.96
C PHE A 209 5.21 -13.18 43.31
N LEU A 210 4.35 -13.06 42.29
CA LEU A 210 2.92 -13.29 42.45
C LEU A 210 2.70 -14.78 42.74
#